data_AF-A0A435K112-F1
#
_entry.id   AF-A0A435K112-F1
#
_cell.length_a   1.000
_cell.length_b   1.000
_cell.length_c   1.000
_cell.angle_alpha   90.00
_cell.angle_beta   90.00
_cell.angle_gamma   90.00
#
_symmetry.space_group_name_H-M   'P 1'
#
loop_
_entity.id
_entity.type
_entity.pdbx_description
1 polymer ?
#
loop_
_entity_poly.entity_id
_entity_poly.type
_entity_poly.pdbx_seq_one_letter_code
_entity_poly.pdbx_strand_id
1 'polypeptide(L)' 'FATIPRSIGIASGASKVAPILAAMRGNHLDTIVTDEATGLQILELAEQEAA' A
#
# COMPACT_ATOMS: atom_id res chain seq x y z
N PHE A 1 -1.87 5.59 -15.05
CA PHE A 1 -1.16 4.44 -14.46
C PHE A 1 -1.26 3.19 -15.33
N ALA A 2 -2.43 2.78 -15.82
CA ALA A 2 -2.63 1.52 -16.56
C ALA A 2 -1.75 1.29 -17.82
N THR A 3 -1.05 2.31 -18.31
CA THR A 3 -0.12 2.22 -19.45
C THR A 3 1.35 2.27 -19.05
N ILE A 4 1.66 2.51 -17.76
CA ILE A 4 3.03 2.49 -17.24
C ILE A 4 3.38 1.03 -16.94
N PRO A 5 4.41 0.46 -17.58
CA PRO A 5 4.72 -0.97 -17.43
C PRO A 5 5.13 -1.39 -16.02
N ARG A 6 5.59 -0.45 -15.18
CA ARG A 6 5.94 -0.68 -13.79
C ARG A 6 5.75 0.59 -12.96
N SER A 7 5.01 0.51 -11.87
CA SER A 7 4.75 1.60 -10.93
C SER A 7 5.26 1.28 -9.53
N ILE A 8 6.10 2.18 -9.01
CA ILE A 8 6.67 2.08 -7.66
C ILE A 8 6.22 3.29 -6.86
N GLY A 9 5.49 3.07 -5.77
CA GLY A 9 5.07 4.11 -4.84
C GLY A 9 6.05 4.26 -3.68
N ILE A 10 6.19 5.47 -3.15
CA ILE A 10 6.96 5.77 -1.93
C ILE A 10 6.06 6.53 -0.98
N ALA A 11 5.77 5.96 0.17
CA ALA A 11 4.91 6.58 1.15
C ALA A 11 5.15 6.01 2.56
N SER A 12 5.00 6.85 3.56
CA SER A 12 5.02 6.48 4.97
C SER A 12 4.12 7.38 5.81
N GLY A 13 3.83 6.93 7.03
CA GLY A 13 3.00 7.59 8.02
C GLY A 13 1.63 6.95 8.19
N ALA A 14 1.12 6.95 9.42
CA ALA A 14 -0.16 6.33 9.79
C ALA A 14 -1.35 6.83 8.94
N SER A 15 -1.35 8.10 8.53
CA SER A 15 -2.40 8.67 7.67
C SER A 15 -2.44 8.09 6.25
N LYS A 16 -1.43 7.30 5.86
CA LYS A 16 -1.33 6.71 4.52
C LYS A 16 -1.58 5.20 4.49
N VAL A 17 -1.80 4.55 5.64
CA VAL A 17 -2.00 3.09 5.73
C VAL A 17 -3.16 2.63 4.81
N ALA A 18 -4.37 3.15 5.03
CA ALA A 18 -5.53 2.78 4.21
C ALA A 18 -5.40 3.21 2.73
N PRO A 19 -4.94 4.44 2.40
CA PRO A 19 -4.70 4.81 1.00
C PRO A 19 -3.68 3.92 0.27
N ILE A 20 -2.60 3.51 0.94
CA ILE A 20 -1.59 2.60 0.35
C ILE A 20 -2.24 1.24 0.06
N LEU A 21 -2.94 0.65 1.03
CA LEU A 21 -3.60 -0.63 0.85
C LEU A 21 -4.63 -0.60 -0.28
N ALA A 22 -5.43 0.47 -0.36
CA ALA A 22 -6.38 0.68 -1.43
C ALA A 22 -5.70 0.79 -2.81
N ALA A 23 -4.61 1.54 -2.92
CA ALA A 23 -3.87 1.69 -4.18
C ALA A 23 -3.23 0.36 -4.65
N MET A 24 -2.71 -0.43 -3.72
CA MET A 24 -2.16 -1.75 -4.00
C MET A 24 -3.26 -2.72 -4.48
N ARG A 25 -4.40 -2.80 -3.78
CA ARG A 25 -5.53 -3.66 -4.16
C ARG A 25 -6.24 -3.21 -5.44
N GLY A 26 -6.26 -1.91 -5.70
CA GLY A 26 -6.75 -1.31 -6.94
C GLY A 26 -5.79 -1.50 -8.14
N ASN A 27 -4.68 -2.22 -7.94
CA ASN A 27 -3.67 -2.50 -8.96
C ASN A 27 -3.13 -1.21 -9.62
N HIS A 28 -3.02 -0.14 -8.83
CA HIS A 28 -2.45 1.15 -9.25
C HIS A 28 -0.93 1.21 -9.02
N LEU A 29 -0.41 0.37 -8.11
CA LEU A 29 1.00 0.24 -7.78
C LEU A 29 1.40 -1.24 -7.85
N ASP A 30 2.58 -1.52 -8.40
CA ASP A 30 3.15 -2.88 -8.40
C ASP A 30 4.07 -3.10 -7.19
N THR A 31 4.65 -2.04 -6.67
CA THR A 31 5.61 -2.10 -5.56
C THR A 31 5.45 -0.85 -4.69
N ILE A 32 5.54 -1.03 -3.37
CA ILE A 32 5.61 0.07 -2.40
C ILE A 32 6.95 0.03 -1.66
N VAL A 33 7.57 1.20 -1.50
CA VAL A 33 8.66 1.43 -0.56
C VAL A 33 8.10 2.26 0.60
N THR A 34 8.22 1.74 1.81
CA THR A 34 7.67 2.35 3.03
C THR A 34 8.59 2.12 4.22
N ASP A 35 8.31 2.74 5.36
CA ASP A 35 9.00 2.45 6.62
C ASP A 35 8.35 1.28 7.36
N GLU A 36 9.07 0.72 8.33
CA GLU A 36 8.64 -0.46 9.08
C GLU A 36 7.28 -0.25 9.77
N ALA A 37 7.12 0.88 10.46
CA ALA A 37 5.90 1.15 11.23
C ALA A 37 4.65 1.24 10.34
N THR A 38 4.78 1.84 9.15
CA THR A 38 3.68 1.91 8.18
C THR A 38 3.42 0.55 7.54
N GLY A 39 4.48 -0.20 7.22
CA GLY A 39 4.39 -1.55 6.66
C GLY A 39 3.62 -2.52 7.56
N LEU A 40 3.92 -2.52 8.86
CA LEU A 40 3.21 -3.36 9.83
C LEU A 40 1.72 -3.03 9.90
N GLN A 41 1.36 -1.74 9.99
CA GLN A 41 -0.04 -1.32 10.02
C GLN A 41 -0.82 -1.68 8.73
N ILE A 42 -0.15 -1.68 7.57
CA ILE A 42 -0.77 -2.12 6.31
C ILE A 42 -1.09 -3.61 6.36
N LEU A 43 -0.19 -4.44 6.90
CA LEU A 43 -0.41 -5.88 7.05
C LEU A 43 -1.56 -6.16 8.03
N GLU A 44 -1.55 -5.52 9.20
CA GLU A 44 -2.61 -5.64 10.20
C GLU A 44 -3.99 -5.27 9.63
N LEU A 45 -4.08 -4.14 8.92
CA LEU A 45 -5.32 -3.72 8.27
C LEU A 45 -5.77 -4.72 7.20
N ALA A 46 -4.84 -5.27 6.42
CA ALA A 46 -5.15 -6.25 5.39
C ALA A 46 -5.69 -7.57 5.96
N GLU A 47 -5.17 -8.01 7.11
CA GLU A 47 -5.64 -9.21 7.83
C GLU A 47 -7.02 -8.98 8.46
N GLN A 48 -7.26 -7.81 9.06
CA GLN A 48 -8.55 -7.46 9.67
C GLN A 48 -9.70 -7.46 8.67
N GLU A 49 -9.48 -6.98 7.44
CA GLU A 49 -10.50 -6.94 6.40
C GLU A 49 -10.72 -8.29 5.68
N ALA A 50 -9.84 -9.28 5.92
CA ALA A 50 -9.96 -10.62 5.35
C ALA A 50 -10.70 -11.61 6.28
N ALA A 51 -10.89 -11.25 7.55
CA ALA A 51 -11.65 -12.00 8.55
C ALA A 51 -13.15 -11.71 8.49
#